data_AF-A0A7W8WXW8-F1
#
_entry.id   AF-A0A7W8WXW8-F1
#
_cell.length_a   1.000
_cell.length_b   1.000
_cell.length_c   1.000
_cell.angle_alpha   90.00
_cell.angle_beta   90.00
_cell.angle_gamma   90.00
#
_symmetry.space_group_name_H-M   'P 1'
#
loop_
_entity.id
_entity.type
_entity.pdbx_description
1 polymer ?
#
loop_
_entity_poly.entity_id
_entity_poly.type
_entity_poly.pdbx_seq_one_letter_code
_entity_poly.pdbx_strand_id
1 'polypeptide(L)'
;MTEIAYAAGFGSIRQFNDTMALEYGTTPSQLRRASSAQEATVQKGTAELRNASSESLQLSLRLKFRPPYDIDAMFGFFERHTVRGREIFSPASNDGTPATFTRVLDLENGIGKVSLPANVSGDSVHVQLEVPDLSGLPPILQNLRRWLDLDADPTIIGTALRSSEILHPLVSARPGIRIPGSLNPYETSIFTVLGQQVSLAAARTFQTRFIENFGQSSRDGWYAFPALSDLQAIPPLEFQAAIGLTRARSETLSTLIRALVKDVSFDTSEDPASVRQHLHAIRGIGPWTVEYIAMRCLADPDAFPASDLVIQRALGAPSSRIVGTMAEAWKPWRGYAAMHLWEFELQRKKSTEQ
;
A
#
# COMPACT_ATOMS: atom_id res chain seq x y z
N MET A 1 6.30 19.66 21.31
CA MET A 1 6.34 18.62 22.37
C MET A 1 4.95 18.25 22.83
N THR A 2 4.15 19.22 23.25
CA THR A 2 2.75 19.02 23.61
C THR A 2 1.95 18.38 22.48
N GLU A 3 2.03 18.94 21.27
CA GLU A 3 1.36 18.41 20.08
C GLU A 3 1.82 17.00 19.73
N ILE A 4 3.13 16.71 19.85
CA ILE A 4 3.68 15.36 19.61
C ILE A 4 3.15 14.37 20.64
N ALA A 5 3.09 14.75 21.92
CA ALA A 5 2.57 13.88 22.97
C ALA A 5 1.09 13.53 22.71
N TYR A 6 0.26 14.53 22.39
CA TYR A 6 -1.14 14.30 22.07
C TYR A 6 -1.33 13.52 20.76
N ALA A 7 -0.55 13.83 19.71
CA ALA A 7 -0.59 13.09 18.44
C ALA A 7 -0.11 11.63 18.58
N ALA A 8 0.78 11.35 19.54
CA ALA A 8 1.18 10.00 19.91
C ALA A 8 0.17 9.28 20.83
N GLY A 9 -0.99 9.90 21.11
CA GLY A 9 -2.10 9.31 21.87
C GLY A 9 -2.03 9.50 23.39
N PHE A 10 -1.12 10.33 23.90
CA PHE A 10 -1.00 10.56 25.35
C PHE A 10 -1.95 11.67 25.81
N GLY A 11 -2.64 11.44 26.93
CA GLY A 11 -3.56 12.41 27.53
C GLY A 11 -2.87 13.58 28.24
N SER A 12 -1.54 13.53 28.40
CA SER A 12 -0.75 14.65 28.88
C SER A 12 0.73 14.49 28.52
N ILE A 13 1.48 15.61 28.53
CA ILE A 13 2.94 15.62 28.38
C ILE A 13 3.63 14.79 29.46
N ARG A 14 3.07 14.79 30.68
CA ARG A 14 3.63 14.04 31.81
C ARG A 14 3.56 12.53 31.53
N GLN A 15 2.39 12.04 31.14
CA GLN A 15 2.19 10.63 30.77
C GLN A 15 3.12 10.20 29.62
N PHE A 16 3.31 11.07 28.62
CA PHE A 16 4.25 10.83 27.53
C PHE A 16 5.70 10.72 28.01
N ASN A 17 6.16 11.67 28.82
CA ASN A 17 7.52 11.65 29.37
C ASN A 17 7.75 10.45 30.29
N ASP A 18 6.77 10.10 31.12
CA ASP A 18 6.83 8.95 32.04
C ASP A 18 6.92 7.64 31.24
N THR A 19 6.11 7.49 30.18
CA THR A 19 6.14 6.31 29.30
C THR A 19 7.46 6.23 28.54
N MET A 20 7.97 7.35 28.03
CA MET A 20 9.26 7.39 27.34
C MET A 20 10.42 7.02 28.26
N ALA A 21 10.40 7.50 29.51
CA ALA A 21 11.40 7.13 30.50
C ALA A 21 11.29 5.66 30.90
N LEU A 22 10.08 5.11 30.98
CA LEU A 22 9.84 3.72 31.37
C LEU A 22 10.22 2.71 30.27
N GLU A 23 9.84 2.98 29.02
CA GLU A 23 10.05 2.07 27.89
C GLU A 23 11.43 2.24 27.24
N TYR A 24 11.94 3.46 27.17
CA TYR A 24 13.18 3.78 26.45
C TYR A 24 14.32 4.23 27.38
N GLY A 25 14.10 4.31 28.70
CA GLY A 25 15.11 4.72 29.67
C GLY A 25 15.56 6.18 29.52
N THR A 26 14.83 6.99 28.74
CA THR A 26 15.25 8.35 28.39
C THR A 26 14.04 9.26 28.18
N THR A 27 14.20 10.54 28.47
CA THR A 27 13.14 11.54 28.21
C THR A 27 13.25 12.08 26.77
N PRO A 28 12.15 12.54 26.15
CA PRO A 28 12.18 13.16 24.82
C PRO A 28 13.13 14.36 24.70
N SER A 29 13.35 15.10 25.79
CA SER A 29 14.29 16.21 25.84
C SER A 29 15.75 15.77 25.92
N GLN A 30 16.04 14.58 26.46
CA GLN A 30 17.38 13.99 26.41
C GLN A 30 17.67 13.41 25.02
N LEU A 31 16.70 12.75 24.39
CA LEU A 31 16.82 12.26 23.01
C LEU A 31 17.12 13.38 22.02
N ARG A 32 16.39 14.50 22.07
CA ARG A 32 16.67 15.66 21.20
C ARG A 32 18.03 16.29 21.48
N ARG A 33 18.45 16.39 22.74
CA ARG A 33 19.80 16.91 23.05
C ARG A 33 20.89 15.99 22.54
N ALA A 34 20.69 14.67 22.62
CA ALA A 34 21.60 13.69 22.06
C ALA A 34 21.66 13.76 20.53
N SER A 35 20.51 13.89 19.84
CA SER A 35 20.48 14.05 18.37
C SER A 35 21.13 15.36 17.91
N SER A 36 20.84 16.48 18.59
CA SER A 36 21.47 17.77 18.28
C SER A 36 22.98 17.78 18.57
N ALA A 37 23.45 17.06 19.59
CA ALA A 37 24.89 16.90 19.86
C ALA A 37 25.58 16.01 18.81
N GLN A 38 24.86 15.02 18.26
CA GLN A 38 25.36 14.13 17.21
C GLN A 38 25.40 14.82 15.83
N GLU A 39 24.45 15.72 15.54
CA GLU A 39 24.48 16.62 14.38
C GLU A 39 25.55 17.71 14.49
N ALA A 40 25.81 18.24 15.69
CA ALA A 40 26.85 19.25 15.93
C ALA A 40 28.29 18.73 15.68
N THR A 41 28.49 17.41 15.57
CA THR A 41 29.80 16.81 15.29
C THR A 41 30.04 16.61 13.78
N VAL A 42 29.01 16.80 12.93
CA VAL A 42 29.10 16.53 11.48
C VAL A 42 29.10 17.80 10.62
N GLN A 43 28.64 18.97 11.07
CA GLN A 43 28.62 20.17 10.22
C GLN A 43 28.93 21.49 10.98
N LYS A 44 30.17 21.98 10.83
CA LYS A 44 30.44 23.42 10.67
C LYS A 44 29.95 23.81 9.28
N GLY A 45 28.67 24.15 9.17
CA GLY A 45 28.06 24.54 7.90
C GLY A 45 26.59 24.86 8.06
N THR A 46 26.29 26.12 8.38
CA THR A 46 25.02 26.83 8.13
C THR A 46 23.72 26.05 8.37
N ALA A 47 23.25 26.06 9.62
CA ALA A 47 21.84 25.85 9.92
C ALA A 47 21.06 27.13 9.56
N GLU A 48 20.62 27.25 8.31
CA GLU A 48 19.52 28.16 7.96
C GLU A 48 18.20 27.43 8.22
N LEU A 49 17.48 27.87 9.25
CA LEU A 49 16.03 27.75 9.29
C LEU A 49 15.47 28.58 8.13
N ARG A 50 15.38 27.96 6.95
CA ARG A 50 14.69 28.56 5.81
C ARG A 50 13.18 28.50 6.07
N ASN A 51 12.65 29.61 6.57
CA ASN A 51 11.28 30.01 6.33
C ASN A 51 11.08 30.14 4.81
N ALA A 52 10.68 29.05 4.17
CA ALA A 52 10.14 29.07 2.82
C ALA A 52 8.63 28.85 2.95
N SER A 53 7.88 29.87 2.53
CA SER A 53 6.43 30.00 2.56
C SER A 53 5.69 28.83 1.87
N SER A 54 5.33 27.79 2.63
CA SER A 54 4.11 26.95 2.46
C SER A 54 4.02 25.77 3.44
N GLU A 55 3.23 25.98 4.50
CA GLU A 55 2.44 25.07 5.36
C GLU A 55 2.40 23.55 5.09
N SER A 56 3.48 22.80 5.34
CA SER A 56 3.42 21.35 5.62
C SER A 56 4.47 20.92 6.64
N LEU A 57 4.11 19.99 7.53
CA LEU A 57 4.97 19.39 8.55
C LEU A 57 5.66 18.13 8.00
N GLN A 58 6.96 18.02 8.25
CA GLN A 58 7.78 16.86 7.87
C GLN A 58 8.08 15.99 9.09
N LEU A 59 7.84 14.68 8.98
CA LEU A 59 8.05 13.70 10.05
C LEU A 59 8.88 12.52 9.54
N SER A 60 9.94 12.18 10.26
CA SER A 60 10.66 10.92 10.07
C SER A 60 10.13 9.87 11.04
N LEU A 61 9.57 8.80 10.51
CA LEU A 61 9.02 7.69 11.28
C LEU A 61 9.88 6.45 11.15
N ARG A 62 9.97 5.70 12.24
CA ARG A 62 10.54 4.36 12.28
C ARG A 62 9.42 3.38 12.64
N LEU A 63 8.96 2.60 11.66
CA LEU A 63 7.87 1.65 11.84
C LEU A 63 8.43 0.24 12.02
N LYS A 64 8.18 -0.35 13.19
CA LYS A 64 8.63 -1.70 13.56
C LYS A 64 7.86 -2.78 12.80
N PHE A 65 8.55 -3.85 12.42
CA PHE A 65 7.98 -5.09 11.90
C PHE A 65 8.67 -6.30 12.53
N ARG A 66 8.09 -7.50 12.37
CA ARG A 66 8.73 -8.78 12.76
C ARG A 66 9.60 -9.31 11.61
N PRO A 67 10.93 -9.43 11.75
CA PRO A 67 11.78 -9.97 10.68
C PRO A 67 11.45 -11.45 10.36
N PRO A 68 11.74 -11.92 9.13
CA PRO A 68 12.32 -11.17 8.01
C PRO A 68 11.30 -10.28 7.27
N TYR A 69 11.80 -9.31 6.50
CA TYR A 69 11.00 -8.44 5.63
C TYR A 69 11.68 -8.30 4.28
N ASP A 70 10.97 -8.68 3.21
CA ASP A 70 11.48 -8.67 1.85
C ASP A 70 11.17 -7.32 1.19
N ILE A 71 12.04 -6.33 1.45
CA ILE A 71 11.88 -4.97 0.95
C ILE A 71 11.97 -4.90 -0.58
N ASP A 72 12.77 -5.77 -1.19
CA ASP A 72 12.95 -5.82 -2.65
C ASP A 72 11.67 -6.29 -3.34
N ALA A 73 10.97 -7.30 -2.79
CA ALA A 73 9.69 -7.74 -3.31
C ALA A 73 8.62 -6.64 -3.19
N MET A 74 8.61 -5.91 -2.06
CA MET A 74 7.70 -4.78 -1.83
C MET A 74 7.96 -3.64 -2.83
N PHE A 75 9.22 -3.26 -3.04
CA PHE A 75 9.59 -2.21 -4.01
C PHE A 75 9.35 -2.64 -5.45
N GLY A 76 9.67 -3.89 -5.79
CA GLY A 76 9.35 -4.47 -7.09
C GLY A 76 7.85 -4.46 -7.35
N PHE A 77 7.01 -4.64 -6.33
CA PHE A 77 5.57 -4.43 -6.44
C PHE A 77 5.23 -2.97 -6.75
N PHE A 78 5.72 -2.02 -5.95
CA PHE A 78 5.42 -0.59 -6.14
C PHE A 78 5.89 -0.05 -7.49
N GLU A 79 7.12 -0.34 -7.91
CA GLU A 79 7.65 0.05 -9.22
C GLU A 79 6.70 -0.34 -10.35
N ARG A 80 6.29 -1.61 -10.36
CA ARG A 80 5.44 -2.16 -11.41
C ARG A 80 4.00 -1.67 -11.38
N HIS A 81 3.56 -1.04 -10.29
CA HIS A 81 2.20 -0.50 -10.14
C HIS A 81 2.16 1.03 -10.11
N THR A 82 3.30 1.72 -10.22
CA THR A 82 3.40 3.18 -10.10
C THR A 82 2.45 3.92 -11.06
N VAL A 83 1.56 4.74 -10.48
CA VAL A 83 0.63 5.61 -11.20
C VAL A 83 1.14 7.05 -11.22
N ARG A 84 1.41 7.58 -12.42
CA ARG A 84 1.94 8.94 -12.58
C ARG A 84 0.95 9.98 -12.02
N GLY A 85 1.49 11.02 -11.38
CA GLY A 85 0.71 12.08 -10.75
C GLY A 85 0.25 11.74 -9.33
N ARG A 86 0.28 10.47 -8.92
CA ARG A 86 0.05 10.05 -7.53
C ARG A 86 1.25 9.39 -6.89
N GLU A 87 2.12 8.79 -7.69
CA GLU A 87 3.22 7.97 -7.24
C GLU A 87 4.46 8.24 -8.09
N ILE A 88 5.62 8.25 -7.44
CA ILE A 88 6.93 8.32 -8.08
C ILE A 88 7.78 7.18 -7.52
N PHE A 89 8.31 6.37 -8.42
CA PHE A 89 9.37 5.42 -8.12
C PHE A 89 10.68 5.96 -8.68
N SER A 90 11.63 6.22 -7.80
CA SER A 90 12.99 6.62 -8.14
C SER A 90 13.91 5.41 -7.94
N PRO A 91 14.59 4.91 -8.98
CA PRO A 91 15.51 3.79 -8.83
C PRO A 91 16.73 4.18 -7.98
N ALA A 92 17.45 3.18 -7.48
CA ALA A 92 18.70 3.41 -6.77
C ALA A 92 19.73 4.08 -7.71
N SER A 93 20.53 4.99 -7.17
CA SER A 93 21.58 5.69 -7.92
C SER A 93 22.96 5.10 -7.65
N ASN A 94 23.89 5.36 -8.58
CA ASN A 94 25.27 4.86 -8.51
C ASN A 94 26.08 5.41 -7.32
N ASP A 95 25.60 6.49 -6.68
CA ASP A 95 26.22 7.09 -5.49
C ASP A 95 25.84 6.37 -4.18
N GLY A 96 25.07 5.28 -4.26
CA GLY A 96 24.64 4.48 -3.11
C GLY A 96 23.31 4.93 -2.50
N THR A 97 22.62 5.92 -3.06
CA THR A 97 21.27 6.27 -2.62
C THR A 97 20.30 5.14 -2.98
N PRO A 98 19.53 4.59 -2.02
CA PRO A 98 18.59 3.51 -2.30
C PRO A 98 17.43 4.00 -3.17
N ALA A 99 16.76 3.07 -3.84
CA ALA A 99 15.52 3.38 -4.53
C ALA A 99 14.50 4.00 -3.55
N THR A 100 13.65 4.89 -4.02
CA THR A 100 12.64 5.55 -3.18
C THR A 100 11.28 5.49 -3.87
N PHE A 101 10.25 5.18 -3.10
CA PHE A 101 8.87 5.26 -3.55
C PHE A 101 8.14 6.36 -2.76
N THR A 102 7.63 7.36 -3.47
CA THR A 102 6.86 8.46 -2.89
C THR A 102 5.46 8.44 -3.45
N ARG A 103 4.45 8.59 -2.59
CA ARG A 103 3.06 8.74 -3.03
C ARG A 103 2.24 9.73 -2.22
N VAL A 104 1.16 10.19 -2.84
CA VAL A 104 0.15 11.06 -2.23
C VAL A 104 -0.66 10.29 -1.19
N LEU A 105 -1.00 10.98 -0.11
CA LEU A 105 -2.01 10.63 0.88
C LEU A 105 -3.18 11.62 0.73
N ASP A 106 -4.40 11.11 0.50
CA ASP A 106 -5.60 11.96 0.55
C ASP A 106 -6.03 12.08 2.02
N LEU A 107 -6.01 13.28 2.56
CA LEU A 107 -6.31 13.58 3.96
C LEU A 107 -7.55 14.48 4.05
N GLU A 108 -8.23 14.49 5.20
CA GLU A 108 -9.42 15.33 5.40
C GLU A 108 -9.13 16.83 5.26
N ASN A 109 -7.93 17.25 5.67
CA ASN A 109 -7.45 18.63 5.66
C ASN A 109 -6.55 18.96 4.45
N GLY A 110 -6.53 18.12 3.41
CA GLY A 110 -5.77 18.38 2.18
C GLY A 110 -5.01 17.16 1.69
N ILE A 111 -3.81 17.37 1.16
CA ILE A 111 -2.94 16.27 0.74
C ILE A 111 -1.72 16.15 1.65
N GLY A 112 -1.32 14.91 1.91
CA GLY A 112 -0.01 14.57 2.43
C GLY A 112 0.81 13.81 1.40
N LYS A 113 2.06 13.53 1.74
CA LYS A 113 2.92 12.60 1.00
C LYS A 113 3.59 11.63 1.96
N VAL A 114 3.80 10.42 1.48
CA VAL A 114 4.66 9.43 2.14
C VAL A 114 5.79 9.05 1.21
N SER A 115 7.02 9.08 1.70
CA SER A 115 8.21 8.58 1.01
C SER A 115 8.85 7.43 1.79
N LEU A 116 9.06 6.33 1.10
CA LEU A 116 9.70 5.12 1.61
C LEU A 116 11.00 4.89 0.81
N PRO A 117 12.19 4.95 1.43
CA PRO A 117 13.42 4.41 0.84
C PRO A 117 13.45 2.87 0.89
N ALA A 118 14.11 2.24 -0.08
CA ALA A 118 14.29 0.80 -0.23
C ALA A 118 15.36 0.28 0.74
N ASN A 119 15.18 0.56 2.02
CA ASN A 119 16.06 0.09 3.06
C ASN A 119 15.29 -0.29 4.32
N VAL A 120 15.92 -1.18 5.06
CA VAL A 120 15.45 -1.69 6.34
C VAL A 120 16.58 -1.51 7.33
N SER A 121 16.28 -1.02 8.52
CA SER A 121 17.24 -0.86 9.61
C SER A 121 16.85 -1.79 10.75
N GLY A 122 17.51 -2.95 10.81
CA GLY A 122 17.20 -4.02 11.74
C GLY A 122 15.77 -4.54 11.55
N ASP A 123 14.88 -4.19 12.47
CA ASP A 123 13.47 -4.61 12.55
C ASP A 123 12.51 -3.48 12.19
N SER A 124 12.96 -2.48 11.43
CA SER A 124 12.16 -1.31 11.10
C SER A 124 12.34 -0.81 9.68
N VAL A 125 11.25 -0.30 9.11
CA VAL A 125 11.28 0.53 7.90
C VAL A 125 11.26 2.00 8.31
N HIS A 126 11.95 2.83 7.54
CA HIS A 126 11.95 4.28 7.72
C HIS A 126 10.98 4.91 6.74
N VAL A 127 10.15 5.82 7.21
CA VAL A 127 9.15 6.51 6.39
C VAL A 127 9.26 8.01 6.61
N GLN A 128 9.27 8.80 5.55
CA GLN A 128 9.14 10.24 5.62
C GLN A 128 7.71 10.62 5.31
N LEU A 129 7.08 11.40 6.19
CA LEU A 129 5.75 11.94 5.97
C LEU A 129 5.81 13.45 5.82
N GLU A 130 5.04 13.94 4.86
CA GLU A 130 4.66 15.33 4.74
C GLU A 130 3.16 15.43 4.96
N VAL A 131 2.72 16.17 5.98
CA VAL A 131 1.30 16.31 6.34
C VAL A 131 0.98 17.77 6.68
N PRO A 132 -0.27 18.25 6.47
CA PRO A 132 -0.62 19.63 6.80
C PRO A 132 -0.49 19.93 8.31
N ASP A 133 -0.93 18.99 9.15
CA ASP A 133 -0.84 19.05 10.61
C ASP A 133 -0.76 17.64 11.24
N LEU A 134 -0.71 17.56 12.57
CA LEU A 134 -0.58 16.29 13.32
C LEU A 134 -1.91 15.65 13.74
N SER A 135 -3.06 16.28 13.46
CA SER A 135 -4.36 15.85 13.97
C SER A 135 -4.77 14.46 13.44
N GLY A 136 -4.40 14.14 12.20
CA GLY A 136 -4.66 12.86 11.54
C GLY A 136 -3.56 11.82 11.69
N LEU A 137 -2.54 12.03 12.53
CA LEU A 137 -1.37 11.14 12.56
C LEU A 137 -1.70 9.69 12.96
N PRO A 138 -2.50 9.39 14.00
CA PRO A 138 -2.81 8.01 14.38
C PRO A 138 -3.41 7.14 13.26
N PRO A 139 -4.48 7.56 12.54
CA PRO A 139 -5.01 6.77 11.43
C PRO A 139 -4.03 6.66 10.26
N ILE A 140 -3.22 7.70 9.99
CA ILE A 140 -2.15 7.61 8.98
C ILE A 140 -1.15 6.50 9.36
N LEU A 141 -0.68 6.47 10.60
CA LEU A 141 0.25 5.43 11.07
C LEU A 141 -0.35 4.03 10.92
N GLN A 142 -1.61 3.84 11.31
CA GLN A 142 -2.29 2.55 11.16
C GLN A 142 -2.38 2.13 9.68
N ASN A 143 -2.72 3.06 8.79
CA ASN A 143 -2.81 2.81 7.35
C ASN A 143 -1.44 2.50 6.74
N LEU A 144 -0.36 3.15 7.18
CA LEU A 144 1.00 2.82 6.74
C LEU A 144 1.41 1.41 7.18
N ARG A 145 1.08 1.02 8.42
CA ARG A 145 1.36 -0.34 8.92
C ARG A 145 0.62 -1.39 8.12
N ARG A 146 -0.64 -1.15 7.75
CA ARG A 146 -1.43 -2.03 6.88
C ARG A 146 -0.93 -2.06 5.44
N TRP A 147 -0.59 -0.89 4.88
CA TRP A 147 -0.07 -0.76 3.53
C TRP A 147 1.24 -1.54 3.32
N LEU A 148 2.09 -1.55 4.35
CA LEU A 148 3.36 -2.28 4.33
C LEU A 148 3.26 -3.65 5.04
N ASP A 149 2.08 -4.04 5.51
CA ASP A 149 1.82 -5.31 6.20
C ASP A 149 2.84 -5.60 7.34
N LEU A 150 3.14 -4.58 8.14
CA LEU A 150 4.21 -4.62 9.14
C LEU A 150 3.87 -5.51 10.34
N ASP A 151 2.58 -5.74 10.57
CA ASP A 151 2.06 -6.51 11.70
C ASP A 151 2.02 -8.03 11.46
N ALA A 152 2.25 -8.48 10.22
CA ALA A 152 2.36 -9.90 9.89
C ALA A 152 3.44 -10.62 10.72
N ASP A 153 3.20 -11.90 11.01
CA ASP A 153 4.19 -12.81 11.58
C ASP A 153 4.71 -13.76 10.50
N PRO A 154 5.84 -13.43 9.84
CA PRO A 154 6.39 -14.25 8.76
C PRO A 154 6.83 -15.65 9.24
N THR A 155 7.08 -15.84 10.54
CA THR A 155 7.46 -17.15 11.09
C THR A 155 6.25 -18.09 11.13
N ILE A 156 5.10 -17.60 11.62
CA ILE A 156 3.87 -18.38 11.66
C ILE A 156 3.38 -18.70 10.24
N ILE A 157 3.32 -17.67 9.39
CA ILE A 157 2.91 -17.80 7.98
C ILE A 157 3.84 -18.78 7.26
N GLY A 158 5.16 -18.58 7.39
CA GLY A 158 6.15 -19.41 6.73
C GLY A 158 6.09 -20.87 7.18
N THR A 159 5.87 -21.13 8.47
CA THR A 159 5.70 -22.48 9.00
C THR A 159 4.48 -23.17 8.38
N ALA A 160 3.34 -22.48 8.31
CA ALA A 160 2.13 -23.04 7.73
C ALA A 160 2.30 -23.35 6.24
N LEU A 161 2.85 -22.40 5.47
CA LEU A 161 2.97 -22.55 4.02
C LEU A 161 4.06 -23.55 3.59
N ARG A 162 5.13 -23.72 4.38
CA ARG A 162 6.19 -24.71 4.10
C ARG A 162 5.76 -26.16 4.24
N SER A 163 4.58 -26.43 4.79
CA SER A 163 4.00 -27.78 4.80
C SER A 163 3.54 -28.25 3.41
N SER A 164 3.29 -27.31 2.49
CA SER A 164 2.96 -27.57 1.09
C SER A 164 4.22 -27.80 0.28
N GLU A 165 4.35 -28.94 -0.42
CA GLU A 165 5.48 -29.24 -1.30
C GLU A 165 5.69 -28.17 -2.38
N ILE A 166 4.60 -27.57 -2.87
CA ILE A 166 4.62 -26.53 -3.91
C ILE A 166 5.19 -25.22 -3.36
N LEU A 167 4.77 -24.82 -2.16
CA LEU A 167 5.15 -23.52 -1.59
C LEU A 167 6.45 -23.58 -0.80
N HIS A 168 6.83 -24.74 -0.28
CA HIS A 168 8.06 -24.92 0.49
C HIS A 168 9.29 -24.26 -0.16
N PRO A 169 9.65 -24.56 -1.42
CA PRO A 169 10.82 -23.93 -2.04
C PRO A 169 10.66 -22.41 -2.18
N LEU A 170 9.45 -21.93 -2.48
CA LEU A 170 9.17 -20.50 -2.69
C LEU A 170 9.27 -19.70 -1.39
N VAL A 171 8.75 -20.24 -0.30
CA VAL A 171 8.76 -19.63 1.04
C VAL A 171 10.15 -19.71 1.66
N SER A 172 10.89 -20.79 1.40
CA SER A 172 12.28 -20.91 1.85
C SER A 172 13.20 -19.93 1.12
N ALA A 173 12.97 -19.68 -0.17
CA ALA A 173 13.75 -18.71 -0.93
C ALA A 173 13.49 -17.26 -0.51
N ARG A 174 12.24 -16.91 -0.16
CA ARG A 174 11.85 -15.52 0.17
C ARG A 174 10.94 -15.42 1.40
N PRO A 175 11.45 -15.74 2.60
CA PRO A 175 10.62 -15.86 3.81
C PRO A 175 10.02 -14.54 4.31
N GLY A 176 10.49 -13.39 3.80
CA GLY A 176 10.05 -12.06 4.20
C GLY A 176 8.94 -11.46 3.34
N ILE A 177 8.36 -12.20 2.38
CA ILE A 177 7.28 -11.69 1.52
C ILE A 177 6.09 -11.21 2.36
N ARG A 178 5.52 -10.08 1.93
CA ARG A 178 4.38 -9.40 2.54
C ARG A 178 3.26 -9.21 1.53
N ILE A 179 2.07 -8.86 2.01
CA ILE A 179 0.96 -8.42 1.14
C ILE A 179 0.98 -6.89 1.11
N PRO A 180 1.29 -6.23 -0.02
CA PRO A 180 1.13 -4.79 -0.13
C PRO A 180 -0.34 -4.45 0.13
N GLY A 181 -0.65 -3.63 1.12
CA GLY A 181 -2.01 -3.23 1.42
C GLY A 181 -2.50 -2.08 0.53
N SER A 182 -3.46 -1.32 1.03
CA SER A 182 -4.00 -0.13 0.40
C SER A 182 -4.02 1.05 1.37
N LEU A 183 -3.58 2.22 0.90
CA LEU A 183 -3.74 3.49 1.63
C LEU A 183 -5.08 4.16 1.34
N ASN A 184 -5.68 3.84 0.19
CA ASN A 184 -7.01 4.31 -0.21
C ASN A 184 -7.75 3.12 -0.87
N PRO A 185 -8.59 2.40 -0.11
CA PRO A 185 -9.36 1.26 -0.60
C PRO A 185 -10.25 1.57 -1.81
N TYR A 186 -10.79 2.79 -1.89
CA TYR A 186 -11.62 3.24 -2.99
C TYR A 186 -10.80 3.43 -4.27
N GLU A 187 -9.65 4.10 -4.17
CA GLU A 187 -8.65 4.20 -5.24
C GLU A 187 -8.26 2.81 -5.76
N THR A 188 -7.92 1.90 -4.84
CA THR A 188 -7.49 0.54 -5.19
C THR A 188 -8.60 -0.25 -5.87
N SER A 189 -9.84 -0.12 -5.43
CA SER A 189 -11.00 -0.79 -6.03
C SER A 189 -11.26 -0.30 -7.46
N ILE A 190 -11.24 1.02 -7.67
CA ILE A 190 -11.39 1.64 -8.98
C ILE A 190 -10.25 1.21 -9.92
N PHE A 191 -9.00 1.30 -9.44
CA PHE A 191 -7.82 0.90 -10.21
C PHE A 191 -7.78 -0.59 -10.54
N THR A 192 -8.36 -1.44 -9.70
CA THR A 192 -8.53 -2.86 -9.98
C THR A 192 -9.46 -3.08 -11.17
N VAL A 193 -10.60 -2.37 -11.25
CA VAL A 193 -11.51 -2.43 -12.41
C VAL A 193 -10.86 -1.91 -13.68
N LEU A 194 -10.09 -0.81 -13.61
CA LEU A 194 -9.35 -0.28 -14.76
C LEU A 194 -8.35 -1.31 -15.33
N GLY A 195 -7.72 -2.10 -14.47
CA GLY A 195 -6.73 -3.12 -14.82
C GLY A 195 -7.30 -4.49 -15.20
N GLN A 196 -8.62 -4.69 -15.19
CA GLN A 196 -9.22 -6.00 -15.52
C GLN A 196 -8.86 -6.45 -16.93
N GLN A 197 -8.39 -7.70 -17.07
CA GLN A 197 -8.13 -8.38 -18.35
C GLN A 197 -7.11 -7.67 -19.26
N VAL A 198 -6.20 -6.89 -18.69
CA VAL A 198 -5.11 -6.24 -19.45
C VAL A 198 -3.76 -6.48 -18.80
N SER A 199 -2.68 -6.15 -19.52
CA SER A 199 -1.33 -6.17 -18.95
C SER A 199 -1.18 -5.11 -17.87
N LEU A 200 -0.19 -5.28 -16.99
CA LEU A 200 0.11 -4.32 -15.93
C LEU A 200 0.53 -2.94 -16.49
N ALA A 201 1.26 -2.92 -17.60
CA ALA A 201 1.61 -1.68 -18.30
C ALA A 201 0.36 -0.94 -18.81
N ALA A 202 -0.59 -1.66 -19.42
CA ALA A 202 -1.85 -1.07 -19.87
C ALA A 202 -2.73 -0.60 -18.71
N ALA A 203 -2.79 -1.36 -17.61
CA ALA A 203 -3.48 -0.95 -16.39
C ALA A 203 -2.93 0.37 -15.86
N ARG A 204 -1.59 0.52 -15.77
CA ARG A 204 -0.94 1.78 -15.37
C ARG A 204 -1.26 2.93 -16.30
N THR A 205 -1.34 2.70 -17.61
CA THR A 205 -1.79 3.72 -18.56
C THR A 205 -3.21 4.19 -18.26
N PHE A 206 -4.15 3.27 -18.01
CA PHE A 206 -5.53 3.63 -17.69
C PHE A 206 -5.65 4.36 -16.34
N GLN A 207 -4.92 3.91 -15.32
CA GLN A 207 -4.90 4.55 -14.00
C GLN A 207 -4.30 5.96 -14.07
N THR A 208 -3.23 6.12 -14.84
CA THR A 208 -2.59 7.43 -15.08
C THR A 208 -3.54 8.39 -15.78
N ARG A 209 -4.20 7.95 -16.86
CA ARG A 209 -5.22 8.78 -17.55
C ARG A 209 -6.40 9.12 -16.65
N PHE A 210 -6.83 8.18 -15.81
CA PHE A 210 -7.89 8.43 -14.84
C PHE A 210 -7.51 9.59 -13.90
N ILE A 211 -6.30 9.56 -13.34
CA ILE A 211 -5.82 10.62 -12.45
C ILE A 211 -5.64 11.94 -13.18
N GLU A 212 -5.10 11.94 -14.40
CA GLU A 212 -4.87 13.18 -15.15
C GLU A 212 -6.17 13.89 -15.57
N ASN A 213 -7.24 13.13 -15.82
CA ASN A 213 -8.53 13.69 -16.25
C ASN A 213 -9.46 14.00 -15.08
N PHE A 214 -9.43 13.19 -14.03
CA PHE A 214 -10.42 13.25 -12.95
C PHE A 214 -9.81 13.56 -11.59
N GLY A 215 -8.49 13.43 -11.40
CA GLY A 215 -7.82 13.81 -10.16
C GLY A 215 -7.88 15.31 -9.93
N GLN A 216 -7.93 15.71 -8.65
CA GLN A 216 -7.90 17.11 -8.28
C GLN A 216 -6.45 17.57 -8.20
N SER A 217 -6.06 18.52 -9.06
CA SER A 217 -4.69 19.03 -9.09
C SER A 217 -4.31 19.60 -7.74
N SER A 218 -3.13 19.23 -7.26
CA SER A 218 -2.45 19.83 -6.13
C SER A 218 -1.16 20.51 -6.59
N ARG A 219 -0.36 21.00 -5.64
CA ARG A 219 0.94 21.61 -5.90
C ARG A 219 1.90 20.60 -6.55
N ASP A 220 2.85 21.12 -7.32
CA ASP A 220 4.00 20.40 -7.88
C ASP A 220 3.67 19.18 -8.78
N GLY A 221 2.50 19.19 -9.43
CA GLY A 221 2.12 18.15 -10.39
C GLY A 221 1.60 16.86 -9.74
N TRP A 222 1.28 16.90 -8.43
CA TRP A 222 0.58 15.83 -7.74
C TRP A 222 -0.93 16.02 -7.85
N TYR A 223 -1.67 14.92 -7.83
CA TYR A 223 -3.13 14.91 -7.90
C TYR A 223 -3.71 14.19 -6.69
N ALA A 224 -4.66 14.81 -6.00
CA ALA A 224 -5.51 14.12 -5.03
C ALA A 224 -6.48 13.18 -5.76
N PHE A 225 -6.89 12.11 -5.10
CA PHE A 225 -7.87 11.18 -5.65
C PHE A 225 -9.23 11.89 -5.64
N PRO A 226 -10.00 11.84 -6.74
CA PRO A 226 -11.28 12.53 -6.78
C PRO A 226 -12.26 11.98 -5.75
N ALA A 227 -13.08 12.87 -5.20
CA ALA A 227 -14.19 12.46 -4.35
C ALA A 227 -15.14 11.54 -5.13
N LEU A 228 -15.65 10.51 -4.46
CA LEU A 228 -16.54 9.54 -5.10
C LEU A 228 -17.85 10.17 -5.60
N SER A 229 -18.32 11.23 -4.94
CA SER A 229 -19.48 12.03 -5.37
C SER A 229 -19.26 12.68 -6.74
N ASP A 230 -18.05 13.19 -6.98
CA ASP A 230 -17.70 13.86 -8.24
C ASP A 230 -17.62 12.81 -9.36
N LEU A 231 -17.00 11.67 -9.08
CA LEU A 231 -16.93 10.54 -10.00
C LEU A 231 -18.32 9.96 -10.33
N GLN A 232 -19.24 9.95 -9.36
CA GLN A 232 -20.59 9.43 -9.55
C GLN A 232 -21.40 10.24 -10.57
N ALA A 233 -21.11 11.54 -10.70
CA ALA A 233 -21.76 12.42 -11.67
C ALA A 233 -21.28 12.19 -13.12
N ILE A 234 -20.16 11.48 -13.32
CA ILE A 234 -19.55 11.28 -14.63
C ILE A 234 -20.24 10.13 -15.38
N PRO A 235 -20.74 10.35 -16.61
CA PRO A 235 -21.36 9.30 -17.41
C PRO A 235 -20.32 8.27 -17.90
N PRO A 236 -20.70 6.99 -18.08
CA PRO A 236 -19.79 5.94 -18.58
C PRO A 236 -19.08 6.28 -19.91
N LEU A 237 -19.76 7.01 -20.80
CA LEU A 237 -19.22 7.50 -22.07
C LEU A 237 -17.98 8.37 -21.87
N GLU A 238 -17.98 9.22 -20.85
CA GLU A 238 -16.87 10.14 -20.58
C GLU A 238 -15.65 9.40 -20.03
N PHE A 239 -15.86 8.44 -19.13
CA PHE A 239 -14.78 7.52 -18.72
C PHE A 239 -14.20 6.76 -19.93
N GLN A 240 -15.07 6.32 -20.84
CA GLN A 240 -14.64 5.63 -22.05
C GLN A 240 -13.72 6.50 -22.90
N ALA A 241 -14.12 7.76 -23.17
CA ALA A 241 -13.39 8.69 -24.01
C ALA A 241 -12.07 9.15 -23.37
N ALA A 242 -12.11 9.57 -22.09
CA ALA A 242 -10.95 10.14 -21.40
C ALA A 242 -9.85 9.10 -21.13
N ILE A 243 -10.23 7.87 -20.78
CA ILE A 243 -9.27 6.83 -20.37
C ILE A 243 -8.94 5.88 -21.54
N GLY A 244 -9.88 5.70 -22.48
CA GLY A 244 -9.78 4.71 -23.56
C GLY A 244 -10.24 3.32 -23.14
N LEU A 245 -11.30 3.23 -22.33
CA LEU A 245 -11.87 1.96 -21.88
C LEU A 245 -12.79 1.34 -22.95
N THR A 246 -13.13 0.07 -22.77
CA THR A 246 -14.28 -0.52 -23.48
C THR A 246 -15.58 -0.02 -22.86
N ARG A 247 -16.68 -0.04 -23.62
CA ARG A 247 -18.01 0.29 -23.11
C ARG A 247 -18.38 -0.55 -21.87
N ALA A 248 -18.13 -1.86 -21.90
CA ALA A 248 -18.44 -2.74 -20.78
C ALA A 248 -17.66 -2.37 -19.51
N ARG A 249 -16.38 -2.00 -19.65
CA ARG A 249 -15.54 -1.61 -18.50
C ARG A 249 -15.92 -0.24 -17.96
N SER A 250 -16.30 0.72 -18.80
CA SER A 250 -16.81 2.01 -18.30
C SER A 250 -18.16 1.88 -17.60
N GLU A 251 -19.07 1.03 -18.10
CA GLU A 251 -20.33 0.69 -17.42
C GLU A 251 -20.08 0.02 -16.05
N THR A 252 -19.09 -0.88 -15.99
CA THR A 252 -18.66 -1.54 -14.74
C THR A 252 -18.10 -0.53 -13.75
N LEU A 253 -17.21 0.36 -14.21
CA LEU A 253 -16.62 1.42 -13.39
C LEU A 253 -17.68 2.33 -12.78
N SER A 254 -18.63 2.83 -13.59
CA SER A 254 -19.73 3.67 -13.08
C SER A 254 -20.64 2.93 -12.09
N THR A 255 -20.84 1.62 -12.26
CA THR A 255 -21.64 0.82 -11.32
C THR A 255 -20.88 0.58 -10.01
N LEU A 256 -19.57 0.32 -10.07
CA LEU A 256 -18.71 0.26 -8.89
C LEU A 256 -18.72 1.59 -8.13
N ILE A 257 -18.47 2.73 -8.80
CA ILE A 257 -18.46 4.04 -8.14
C ILE A 257 -19.77 4.30 -7.40
N ARG A 258 -20.92 3.98 -8.01
CA ARG A 258 -22.23 4.11 -7.35
C ARG A 258 -22.35 3.26 -6.09
N ALA A 259 -21.87 2.02 -6.13
CA ALA A 259 -21.86 1.13 -4.97
C ALA A 259 -20.89 1.63 -3.89
N LEU A 260 -19.70 2.14 -4.25
CA LEU A 260 -18.74 2.72 -3.30
C LEU A 260 -19.29 3.98 -2.59
N VAL A 261 -20.25 4.69 -3.20
CA VAL A 261 -20.92 5.84 -2.57
C VAL A 261 -22.03 5.41 -1.60
N LYS A 262 -22.64 4.24 -1.80
CA LYS A 262 -23.91 3.89 -1.14
C LYS A 262 -23.88 2.61 -0.31
N ASP A 263 -23.24 1.57 -0.83
CA ASP A 263 -23.43 0.19 -0.39
C ASP A 263 -22.11 -0.44 0.12
N VAL A 264 -20.95 0.08 -0.26
CA VAL A 264 -19.64 -0.49 0.07
C VAL A 264 -18.80 0.54 0.84
N SER A 265 -18.58 0.26 2.13
CA SER A 265 -17.56 0.93 2.94
C SER A 265 -16.43 -0.05 3.28
N PHE A 266 -15.22 0.50 3.47
CA PHE A 266 -14.04 -0.24 3.93
C PHE A 266 -13.66 0.13 5.38
N ASP A 267 -14.58 0.74 6.11
CA ASP A 267 -14.39 1.05 7.52
C ASP A 267 -14.20 -0.24 8.33
N THR A 268 -13.39 -0.15 9.40
CA THR A 268 -13.07 -1.32 10.23
C THR A 268 -14.26 -1.87 11.02
N SER A 269 -15.37 -1.14 11.06
CA SER A 269 -16.63 -1.58 11.66
C SER A 269 -17.47 -2.45 10.74
N GLU A 270 -17.18 -2.44 9.43
CA GLU A 270 -17.89 -3.27 8.46
C GLU A 270 -17.48 -4.74 8.58
N ASP A 271 -18.46 -5.62 8.38
CA ASP A 271 -18.18 -7.06 8.24
C ASP A 271 -17.50 -7.33 6.89
N PRO A 272 -16.27 -7.88 6.87
CA PRO A 272 -15.59 -8.23 5.62
C PRO A 272 -16.42 -9.12 4.69
N ALA A 273 -17.29 -9.99 5.23
CA ALA A 273 -18.17 -10.83 4.43
C ALA A 273 -19.25 -10.00 3.72
N SER A 274 -19.81 -9.00 4.38
CA SER A 274 -20.77 -8.04 3.81
C SER A 274 -20.13 -7.24 2.66
N VAL A 275 -18.91 -6.73 2.87
CA VAL A 275 -18.16 -6.01 1.83
C VAL A 275 -17.95 -6.89 0.58
N ARG A 276 -17.53 -8.14 0.77
CA ARG A 276 -17.37 -9.13 -0.32
C ARG A 276 -18.69 -9.37 -1.05
N GLN A 277 -19.79 -9.52 -0.32
CA GLN A 277 -21.13 -9.74 -0.88
C GLN A 277 -21.58 -8.54 -1.73
N HIS A 278 -21.45 -7.32 -1.23
CA HIS A 278 -21.82 -6.11 -1.97
C HIS A 278 -20.96 -5.94 -3.23
N LEU A 279 -19.64 -6.18 -3.13
CA LEU A 279 -18.75 -6.15 -4.30
C LEU A 279 -19.16 -7.18 -5.36
N HIS A 280 -19.46 -8.41 -4.95
CA HIS A 280 -19.85 -9.49 -5.86
C HIS A 280 -21.20 -9.23 -6.55
N ALA A 281 -22.10 -8.45 -5.93
CA ALA A 281 -23.39 -8.10 -6.52
C ALA A 281 -23.26 -7.09 -7.69
N ILE A 282 -22.11 -6.44 -7.86
CA ILE A 282 -21.88 -5.43 -8.89
C ILE A 282 -21.64 -6.12 -10.24
N ARG A 283 -22.48 -5.79 -11.23
CA ARG A 283 -22.31 -6.28 -12.61
C ARG A 283 -20.93 -5.89 -13.15
N GLY A 284 -20.16 -6.89 -13.58
CA GLY A 284 -18.79 -6.74 -14.09
C GLY A 284 -17.69 -6.94 -13.04
N ILE A 285 -18.05 -7.14 -11.77
CA ILE A 285 -17.12 -7.54 -10.71
C ILE A 285 -17.26 -9.03 -10.47
N GLY A 286 -16.24 -9.78 -10.87
CA GLY A 286 -16.17 -11.23 -10.66
C GLY A 286 -15.35 -11.63 -9.43
N PRO A 287 -15.30 -12.93 -9.10
CA PRO A 287 -14.60 -13.45 -7.92
C PRO A 287 -13.14 -12.99 -7.82
N TRP A 288 -12.42 -12.92 -8.96
CA TRP A 288 -11.03 -12.40 -8.98
C TRP A 288 -10.92 -10.99 -8.38
N THR A 289 -11.80 -10.08 -8.79
CA THR A 289 -11.77 -8.68 -8.33
C THR A 289 -12.17 -8.58 -6.87
N VAL A 290 -13.17 -9.36 -6.42
CA VAL A 290 -13.59 -9.40 -5.02
C VAL A 290 -12.43 -9.87 -4.13
N GLU A 291 -11.80 -10.99 -4.47
CA GLU A 291 -10.69 -11.53 -3.66
C GLU A 291 -9.46 -10.62 -3.70
N TYR A 292 -9.16 -10.00 -4.84
CA TYR A 292 -8.06 -9.04 -4.93
C TYR A 292 -8.30 -7.79 -4.06
N ILE A 293 -9.53 -7.26 -4.06
CA ILE A 293 -9.92 -6.15 -3.18
C ILE A 293 -9.90 -6.59 -1.72
N ALA A 294 -10.41 -7.77 -1.37
CA ALA A 294 -10.36 -8.26 0.01
C ALA A 294 -8.91 -8.39 0.51
N MET A 295 -8.02 -8.95 -0.31
CA MET A 295 -6.61 -9.10 0.01
C MET A 295 -5.92 -7.75 0.21
N ARG A 296 -6.14 -6.77 -0.69
CA ARG A 296 -5.44 -5.47 -0.67
C ARG A 296 -6.06 -4.44 0.27
N CYS A 297 -7.39 -4.39 0.34
CA CYS A 297 -8.15 -3.33 1.00
C CYS A 297 -8.69 -3.73 2.37
N LEU A 298 -9.07 -5.01 2.56
CA LEU A 298 -9.51 -5.53 3.86
C LEU A 298 -8.36 -6.17 4.65
N ALA A 299 -7.16 -6.21 4.08
CA ALA A 299 -5.98 -6.88 4.63
C ALA A 299 -6.28 -8.34 5.03
N ASP A 300 -7.14 -9.02 4.25
CA ASP A 300 -7.53 -10.40 4.50
C ASP A 300 -6.39 -11.35 4.09
N PRO A 301 -5.73 -12.04 5.05
CA PRO A 301 -4.60 -12.91 4.77
C PRO A 301 -4.98 -14.19 4.02
N ASP A 302 -6.27 -14.51 3.96
CA ASP A 302 -6.82 -15.72 3.36
C ASP A 302 -7.60 -15.46 2.05
N ALA A 303 -7.66 -14.20 1.61
CA ALA A 303 -8.22 -13.83 0.33
C ALA A 303 -7.36 -14.35 -0.83
N PHE A 304 -8.00 -14.95 -1.84
CA PHE A 304 -7.26 -15.68 -2.87
C PHE A 304 -7.91 -15.62 -4.25
N PRO A 305 -7.32 -14.88 -5.22
CA PRO A 305 -7.89 -14.75 -6.56
C PRO A 305 -7.58 -15.99 -7.43
N ALA A 306 -8.26 -17.12 -7.17
CA ALA A 306 -7.96 -18.41 -7.80
C ALA A 306 -8.04 -18.43 -9.35
N SER A 307 -8.79 -17.51 -9.96
CA SER A 307 -8.85 -17.37 -11.42
C SER A 307 -7.75 -16.49 -12.02
N ASP A 308 -6.78 -16.04 -11.22
CA ASP A 308 -5.63 -15.29 -11.69
C ASP A 308 -4.77 -16.14 -12.63
N LEU A 309 -4.46 -15.59 -13.82
CA LEU A 309 -3.74 -16.32 -14.85
C LEU A 309 -2.26 -16.54 -14.50
N VAL A 310 -1.67 -15.66 -13.67
CA VAL A 310 -0.29 -15.83 -13.21
C VAL A 310 -0.24 -16.94 -12.17
N ILE A 311 -1.20 -16.99 -11.24
CA ILE A 311 -1.33 -18.10 -10.27
C ILE A 311 -1.56 -19.44 -10.99
N GLN A 312 -2.49 -19.49 -11.95
CA GLN A 312 -2.72 -20.71 -12.73
C GLN A 312 -1.45 -21.19 -13.44
N ARG A 313 -0.68 -20.26 -14.04
CA ARG A 313 0.58 -20.60 -14.71
C ARG A 313 1.65 -21.08 -13.71
N ALA A 314 1.80 -20.40 -12.58
CA ALA A 314 2.75 -20.76 -11.52
C ALA A 314 2.54 -22.19 -11.02
N LEU A 315 1.27 -22.61 -10.94
CA LEU A 315 0.87 -23.93 -10.47
C LEU A 315 0.77 -24.98 -11.60
N GLY A 316 0.93 -24.58 -12.86
CA GLY A 316 0.66 -25.46 -14.01
C GLY A 316 -0.80 -25.95 -14.07
N ALA A 317 -1.74 -25.22 -13.45
CA ALA A 317 -3.12 -25.63 -13.31
C ALA A 317 -3.98 -25.07 -14.46
N PRO A 318 -4.79 -25.90 -15.14
CA PRO A 318 -5.54 -25.47 -16.33
C PRO A 318 -6.86 -24.73 -16.02
N SER A 319 -7.24 -24.62 -14.75
CA SER A 319 -8.48 -23.93 -14.37
C SER A 319 -8.45 -23.40 -12.93
N SER A 320 -9.25 -22.35 -12.69
CA SER A 320 -9.45 -21.77 -11.35
C SER A 320 -10.01 -22.76 -10.33
N ARG A 321 -10.79 -23.76 -10.77
CA ARG A 321 -11.35 -24.80 -9.89
C ARG A 321 -10.25 -25.68 -9.28
N ILE A 322 -9.27 -26.08 -10.09
CA ILE A 322 -8.12 -26.87 -9.64
C ILE A 322 -7.27 -26.03 -8.69
N VAL A 323 -6.97 -24.78 -9.09
CA VAL A 323 -6.25 -23.83 -8.24
C VAL A 323 -6.94 -23.64 -6.89
N GLY A 324 -8.27 -23.46 -6.86
CA GLY A 324 -9.04 -23.34 -5.63
C GLY A 324 -8.93 -24.57 -4.72
N THR A 325 -8.96 -25.77 -5.30
CA THR A 325 -8.80 -27.02 -4.54
C THR A 325 -7.41 -27.14 -3.92
N MET A 326 -6.35 -26.79 -4.68
CA MET A 326 -4.97 -26.79 -4.19
C MET A 326 -4.79 -25.76 -3.05
N ALA A 327 -5.43 -24.60 -3.19
CA ALA A 327 -5.30 -23.51 -2.24
C ALA A 327 -5.91 -23.79 -0.87
N GLU A 328 -6.83 -24.76 -0.74
CA GLU A 328 -7.39 -25.14 0.56
C GLU A 328 -6.31 -25.57 1.57
N ALA A 329 -5.22 -26.19 1.09
CA ALA A 329 -4.09 -26.59 1.93
C ALA A 329 -3.31 -25.40 2.51
N TRP A 330 -3.52 -24.18 2.01
CA TRP A 330 -2.78 -22.98 2.44
C TRP A 330 -3.60 -22.07 3.36
N LYS A 331 -4.84 -22.46 3.70
CA LYS A 331 -5.62 -21.75 4.71
C LYS A 331 -4.90 -21.75 6.07
N PRO A 332 -4.96 -20.66 6.84
CA PRO A 332 -5.67 -19.40 6.57
C PRO A 332 -4.78 -18.31 5.93
N TRP A 333 -3.77 -18.68 5.14
CA TRP A 333 -2.72 -17.79 4.61
C TRP A 333 -2.66 -17.76 3.08
N ARG A 334 -3.79 -17.99 2.41
CA ARG A 334 -3.82 -18.08 0.93
C ARG A 334 -3.37 -16.79 0.23
N GLY A 335 -3.59 -15.61 0.81
CA GLY A 335 -3.09 -14.34 0.28
C GLY A 335 -1.56 -14.29 0.21
N TYR A 336 -0.87 -14.80 1.24
CA TYR A 336 0.59 -14.92 1.21
C TYR A 336 1.07 -15.96 0.18
N ALA A 337 0.34 -17.07 0.03
CA ALA A 337 0.61 -18.03 -1.03
C ALA A 337 0.50 -17.39 -2.43
N ALA A 338 -0.51 -16.55 -2.68
CA ALA A 338 -0.62 -15.79 -3.93
C ALA A 338 0.60 -14.89 -4.18
N MET A 339 1.08 -14.17 -3.15
CA MET A 339 2.28 -13.33 -3.26
C MET A 339 3.53 -14.14 -3.64
N HIS A 340 3.74 -15.30 -3.03
CA HIS A 340 4.84 -16.21 -3.40
C HIS A 340 4.75 -16.70 -4.85
N LEU A 341 3.55 -17.08 -5.31
CA LEU A 341 3.32 -17.57 -6.67
C LEU A 341 3.51 -16.47 -7.72
N TRP A 342 3.07 -15.24 -7.43
CA TRP A 342 3.34 -14.09 -8.29
C TRP A 342 4.84 -13.78 -8.39
N GLU A 343 5.55 -13.78 -7.26
CA GLU A 343 7.00 -13.53 -7.24
C GLU A 343 7.78 -14.62 -7.99
N PHE A 344 7.38 -15.88 -7.84
CA PHE A 344 7.96 -17.00 -8.58
C PHE A 344 7.85 -16.80 -10.10
N GLU A 345 6.67 -16.46 -10.62
CA GLU A 345 6.46 -16.25 -12.05
C GLU A 345 7.22 -15.04 -12.60
N LEU A 346 7.43 -14.00 -11.78
CA LEU A 346 8.23 -12.83 -12.18
C LEU A 346 9.70 -13.20 -12.34
N GLN A 347 10.26 -13.99 -11.41
CA GLN A 347 11.65 -14.45 -11.49
C GLN A 347 11.84 -15.39 -12.67
N ARG A 348 10.89 -16.31 -12.90
CA ARG A 348 10.94 -17.24 -14.03
C ARG A 348 11.01 -16.52 -15.39
N LYS A 349 10.27 -15.41 -15.55
CA LYS A 349 10.34 -14.58 -16.76
C LYS A 349 11.72 -13.93 -16.94
N LYS A 350 12.28 -13.33 -15.88
CA LYS A 350 13.62 -12.70 -15.93
C LYS A 350 14.70 -13.69 -16.34
N SER A 351 14.64 -14.93 -15.86
CA SER A 351 15.60 -15.99 -16.23
C SER A 351 15.43 -16.54 -17.65
N THR A 352 14.29 -16.30 -18.31
CA THR A 352 14.05 -16.74 -19.70
C THR A 352 14.44 -15.65 -20.72
N GLU A 353 14.56 -14.40 -20.27
CA GLU A 353 14.95 -13.24 -21.08
C GLU A 353 16.46 -12.94 -21.05
N GLN A 354 17.21 -13.64 -20.19
CA GLN A 354 18.68 -13.66 -20.12
C GLN A 354 19.22 -14.91 -20.80
#